data_AF-A0ABD2JF45-F1
#
_entry.id   AF-A0ABD2JF45-F1
#
_cell.length_a   1.000
_cell.length_b   1.000
_cell.length_c   1.000
_cell.angle_alpha   90.00
_cell.angle_beta   90.00
_cell.angle_gamma   90.00
#
_symmetry.space_group_name_H-M   'P 1'
#
loop_
_entity.id
_entity.type
_entity.pdbx_description
1 polymer ?
#
loop_
_entity_poly.entity_id
_entity_poly.type
_entity_poly.pdbx_seq_one_letter_code
_entity_poly.pdbx_strand_id
1 'polypeptide(L)'
;MHSFLVLTILFANLAANAFGQQWPKATGEETVPATIIVTGGVKDFAFKRLTASSALGSGDQSEGQKALIRAEKGAVIKNLIIGQNGADGIHCYDGSSSGCKEYSFTVTGGGVKNAKDKVFQMNGGGTLTIKDFVAEGIGKLARACGNCKTQCQKRKFVLENIKVTGLKTLLCGLNENYGDVATIKNVQITGSKKVCAEFQGNNQQKEPPMLRSFDVGSKGDGKNCIISGTTSG
;
A
#
# COMPACT_ATOMS: atom_id res chain seq x y z
N MET A 1 7.97 -14.95 11.08
CA MET A 1 8.03 -13.94 10.00
C MET A 1 6.71 -13.24 9.99
N HIS A 2 6.71 -11.96 10.37
CA HIS A 2 5.49 -11.19 10.53
C HIS A 2 4.95 -10.82 9.14
N SER A 3 3.64 -10.92 8.90
CA SER A 3 3.02 -10.34 7.71
C SER A 3 3.23 -8.82 7.77
N PHE A 4 3.93 -8.25 6.79
CA PHE A 4 4.10 -6.81 6.66
C PHE A 4 3.16 -6.33 5.56
N LEU A 5 2.24 -5.46 5.95
CA LEU A 5 1.59 -4.51 5.06
C LEU A 5 2.00 -3.13 5.52
N VAL A 6 3.03 -2.53 4.92
CA VAL A 6 3.33 -1.11 5.12
C VAL A 6 2.17 -0.35 4.50
N LEU A 7 1.40 0.34 5.32
CA LEU A 7 0.20 1.06 4.94
C LEU A 7 0.39 2.53 5.31
N THR A 8 0.44 3.41 4.32
CA THR A 8 0.39 4.87 4.54
C THR A 8 -1.02 5.34 4.22
N ILE A 9 -1.81 5.73 5.25
CA ILE A 9 -3.25 6.10 5.19
C ILE A 9 -3.51 7.20 6.25
N LEU A 10 -4.39 8.21 6.15
CA LEU A 10 -5.32 8.76 5.14
C LEU A 10 -6.29 9.77 5.81
N PHE A 11 -7.14 10.46 5.05
CA PHE A 11 -8.16 11.38 5.55
C PHE A 11 -9.56 11.30 4.93
N ALA A 12 -10.54 11.81 5.70
CA ALA A 12 -11.99 11.62 5.64
C ALA A 12 -12.77 12.40 4.56
N ASN A 13 -13.93 11.81 4.22
CA ASN A 13 -15.11 12.32 3.53
C ASN A 13 -15.16 13.83 3.26
N LEU A 14 -14.69 14.21 2.07
CA LEU A 14 -15.39 15.16 1.22
C LEU A 14 -16.03 14.33 0.10
N ALA A 15 -17.35 14.39 -0.02
CA ALA A 15 -17.90 14.27 -1.37
C ALA A 15 -17.48 15.55 -2.12
N ALA A 16 -16.30 15.54 -2.74
CA ALA A 16 -15.86 16.59 -3.65
C ALA A 16 -14.82 16.06 -4.66
N ASN A 17 -15.31 15.95 -5.90
CA ASN A 17 -14.61 16.01 -7.18
C ASN A 17 -13.55 14.93 -7.47
N ALA A 18 -13.68 14.31 -8.65
CA ALA A 18 -12.71 13.40 -9.26
C ALA A 18 -11.34 14.10 -9.46
N PHE A 19 -10.62 14.27 -8.35
CA PHE A 19 -9.25 14.78 -8.18
C PHE A 19 -9.02 16.26 -7.85
N GLY A 20 -10.00 16.93 -7.19
CA GLY A 20 -9.83 18.23 -6.51
C GLY A 20 -9.07 18.13 -5.17
N GLN A 21 -7.79 17.74 -5.25
CA GLN A 21 -6.98 17.29 -4.13
C GLN A 21 -6.63 18.38 -3.12
N GLN A 22 -7.09 18.22 -1.87
CA GLN A 22 -6.65 19.02 -0.73
C GLN A 22 -5.95 18.14 0.31
N TRP A 23 -4.70 18.50 0.62
CA TRP A 23 -3.96 17.84 1.68
C TRP A 23 -4.44 18.35 3.05
N PRO A 24 -4.78 17.45 3.97
CA PRO A 24 -5.33 17.79 5.28
C PRO A 24 -4.28 18.43 6.18
N LYS A 25 -4.75 19.34 7.04
CA LYS A 25 -3.93 20.03 8.03
C LYS A 25 -3.88 19.22 9.31
N ALA A 26 -2.69 19.16 9.92
CA ALA A 26 -2.52 18.53 11.21
C ALA A 26 -3.29 19.33 12.28
N THR A 27 -3.98 18.63 13.17
CA THR A 27 -4.63 19.24 14.36
C THR A 27 -3.71 19.26 15.57
N GLY A 28 -2.59 18.53 15.50
CA GLY A 28 -1.56 18.46 16.53
C GLY A 28 -0.40 17.59 16.05
N GLU A 29 0.72 17.68 16.78
CA GLU A 29 1.96 16.95 16.49
C GLU A 29 2.29 16.06 17.69
N GLU A 30 2.69 14.81 17.44
CA GLU A 30 3.12 13.87 18.48
C GLU A 30 4.28 13.01 18.00
N THR A 31 5.36 13.01 18.78
CA THR A 31 6.48 12.09 18.57
C THR A 31 6.21 10.78 19.31
N VAL A 32 6.18 9.68 18.58
CA VAL A 32 5.80 8.35 19.08
C VAL A 32 7.07 7.56 19.43
N PRO A 33 7.31 7.20 20.71
CA PRO A 33 8.53 6.51 21.12
C PRO A 33 8.46 4.97 21.01
N ALA A 34 7.26 4.41 20.81
CA ALA A 34 7.05 2.97 20.63
C ALA A 34 5.84 2.71 19.74
N THR A 35 5.80 1.56 19.06
CA THR A 35 4.68 1.15 18.20
C THR A 35 3.34 1.24 18.94
N ILE A 36 2.40 1.99 18.35
CA ILE A 36 1.02 2.06 18.86
C ILE A 36 0.28 0.82 18.42
N ILE A 37 -0.28 0.06 19.36
CA ILE A 37 -1.06 -1.15 19.05
C ILE A 37 -2.56 -0.80 19.09
N VAL A 38 -3.28 -1.10 18.01
CA VAL A 38 -4.74 -0.93 17.91
C VAL A 38 -5.38 -2.31 17.84
N THR A 39 -5.96 -2.75 18.96
CA THR A 39 -6.59 -4.06 19.11
C THR A 39 -8.09 -4.00 18.79
N GLY A 40 -8.44 -3.99 17.51
CA GLY A 40 -9.84 -3.93 17.07
C GLY A 40 -10.50 -2.55 17.23
N GLY A 41 -11.73 -2.43 16.71
CA GLY A 41 -12.54 -1.21 16.83
C GLY A 41 -12.02 -0.04 16.01
N VAL A 42 -12.62 1.15 16.23
CA VAL A 42 -12.23 2.38 15.51
C VAL A 42 -11.29 3.22 16.36
N LYS A 43 -10.10 3.50 15.83
CA LYS A 43 -9.18 4.50 16.34
C LYS A 43 -9.17 5.70 15.39
N ASP A 44 -9.83 6.77 15.83
CA ASP A 44 -9.80 8.07 15.18
C ASP A 44 -8.63 8.90 15.76
N PHE A 45 -7.70 9.33 14.91
CA PHE A 45 -6.60 10.20 15.32
C PHE A 45 -6.92 11.69 15.16
N ALA A 46 -8.14 12.04 14.72
CA ALA A 46 -8.64 13.40 14.64
C ALA A 46 -7.71 14.37 13.90
N PHE A 47 -7.01 13.87 12.87
CA PHE A 47 -6.03 14.60 12.06
C PHE A 47 -4.73 14.93 12.78
N LYS A 48 -4.42 14.25 13.89
CA LYS A 48 -3.11 14.35 14.54
C LYS A 48 -2.01 13.80 13.64
N ARG A 49 -0.87 14.50 13.61
CA ARG A 49 0.36 14.04 12.97
C ARG A 49 1.21 13.27 13.97
N LEU A 50 1.47 12.01 13.64
CA LEU A 50 2.37 11.13 14.37
C LEU A 50 3.71 11.03 13.64
N THR A 51 4.79 11.29 14.35
CA THR A 51 6.16 11.13 13.84
C THR A 51 6.88 10.11 14.72
N ALA A 52 7.49 9.10 14.14
CA ALA A 52 8.28 8.14 14.90
C ALA A 52 9.51 8.80 15.54
N SER A 53 9.86 8.38 16.76
CA SER A 53 11.20 8.62 17.29
C SER A 53 12.22 7.66 16.66
N SER A 54 13.51 7.93 16.88
CA SER A 54 14.60 7.04 16.47
C SER A 54 14.52 5.62 17.08
N ALA A 55 13.72 5.42 18.14
CA ALA A 55 13.52 4.10 18.74
C ALA A 55 12.70 3.13 17.87
N LEU A 56 11.98 3.66 16.86
CA LEU A 56 11.27 2.87 15.86
C LEU A 56 12.04 2.79 14.55
N GLY A 57 12.80 3.83 14.19
CA GLY A 57 13.55 3.88 12.95
C GLY A 57 13.79 5.31 12.50
N SER A 58 14.46 5.45 11.37
CA SER A 58 14.81 6.72 10.74
C SER A 58 13.80 7.18 9.67
N GLY A 59 12.89 6.29 9.25
CA GLY A 59 11.93 6.53 8.16
C GLY A 59 12.57 6.48 6.77
N ASP A 60 13.79 5.97 6.65
CA ASP A 60 14.49 5.83 5.37
C ASP A 60 14.22 4.47 4.70
N GLN A 61 15.09 4.03 3.78
CA GLN A 61 14.95 2.76 3.04
C GLN A 61 15.62 1.56 3.74
N SER A 62 16.10 1.74 4.97
CA SER A 62 16.70 0.66 5.74
C SER A 62 15.64 -0.35 6.16
N GLU A 63 15.99 -1.62 6.04
CA GLU A 63 15.17 -2.74 6.48
C GLU A 63 15.17 -2.87 8.02
N GLY A 64 14.11 -3.44 8.59
CA GLY A 64 14.03 -3.79 10.01
C GLY A 64 13.57 -2.67 10.96
N GLN A 65 13.08 -1.56 10.41
CA GLN A 65 12.39 -0.53 11.19
C GLN A 65 11.09 -1.09 11.80
N LYS A 66 10.66 -0.50 12.92
CA LYS A 66 9.40 -0.87 13.58
C LYS A 66 8.24 -0.10 12.94
N ALA A 67 7.06 -0.71 12.95
CA ALA A 67 5.83 -0.01 12.59
C ALA A 67 5.56 1.14 13.56
N LEU A 68 5.14 2.28 13.03
CA LEU A 68 4.54 3.36 13.81
C LEU A 68 3.24 2.88 14.47
N ILE A 69 2.41 2.14 13.72
CA ILE A 69 1.16 1.54 14.22
C ILE A 69 1.10 0.07 13.86
N ARG A 70 0.68 -0.77 14.81
CA ARG A 70 0.28 -2.16 14.60
C ARG A 70 -1.23 -2.26 14.74
N ALA A 71 -1.92 -2.49 13.63
CA ALA A 71 -3.36 -2.70 13.57
C ALA A 71 -3.68 -4.20 13.60
N GLU A 72 -4.35 -4.66 14.64
CA GLU A 72 -4.81 -6.05 14.73
C GLU A 72 -6.11 -6.28 13.98
N LYS A 73 -6.52 -7.55 13.87
CA LYS A 73 -7.78 -7.93 13.23
C LYS A 73 -8.95 -7.12 13.79
N GLY A 74 -9.71 -6.50 12.88
CA GLY A 74 -10.89 -5.70 13.21
C GLY A 74 -10.58 -4.25 13.59
N ALA A 75 -9.31 -3.82 13.55
CA ALA A 75 -8.94 -2.43 13.76
C ALA A 75 -9.27 -1.58 12.53
N VAL A 76 -9.78 -0.38 12.78
CA VAL A 76 -10.00 0.67 11.80
C VAL A 76 -9.23 1.89 12.26
N ILE A 77 -8.26 2.33 11.45
CA ILE A 77 -7.52 3.56 11.66
C ILE A 77 -8.09 4.60 10.71
N LYS A 78 -8.46 5.76 11.23
CA LYS A 78 -8.88 6.89 10.40
C LYS A 78 -8.26 8.18 10.90
N ASN A 79 -8.21 9.16 9.99
CA ASN A 79 -7.90 10.54 10.32
C ASN A 79 -6.51 10.73 10.91
N LEU A 80 -5.50 10.15 10.28
CA LEU A 80 -4.11 10.14 10.75
C LEU A 80 -3.20 10.80 9.73
N ILE A 81 -2.25 11.62 10.21
CA ILE A 81 -1.08 12.05 9.41
C ILE A 81 0.13 11.29 9.90
N ILE A 82 0.88 10.71 8.99
CA ILE A 82 2.23 10.22 9.27
C ILE A 82 3.21 11.33 8.91
N GLY A 83 4.02 11.74 9.87
CA GLY A 83 5.04 12.77 9.69
C GLY A 83 6.23 12.28 8.87
N GLN A 84 7.27 13.12 8.79
CA GLN A 84 8.42 12.85 7.93
C GLN A 84 9.15 11.56 8.31
N ASN A 85 9.33 11.31 9.61
CA ASN A 85 9.75 10.01 10.09
C ASN A 85 8.52 9.12 10.31
N GLY A 86 8.18 8.32 9.31
CA GLY A 86 7.11 7.33 9.41
C GLY A 86 7.55 5.98 9.99
N ALA A 87 8.85 5.80 10.29
CA ALA A 87 9.47 4.48 10.48
C ALA A 87 9.01 3.50 9.38
N ASP A 88 8.49 2.32 9.73
CA ASP A 88 7.94 1.34 8.76
C ASP A 88 6.42 1.51 8.52
N GLY A 89 5.85 2.68 8.86
CA GLY A 89 4.44 3.00 8.64
C GLY A 89 3.48 2.20 9.52
N ILE A 90 2.30 1.84 9.00
CA ILE A 90 1.29 1.05 9.71
C ILE A 90 1.41 -0.39 9.24
N HIS A 91 1.42 -1.37 10.15
CA HIS A 91 1.33 -2.79 9.84
C HIS A 91 -0.05 -3.34 10.21
N CYS A 92 -0.71 -4.02 9.26
CA CYS A 92 -1.96 -4.73 9.52
C CYS A 92 -1.72 -6.23 9.74
N TYR A 93 -2.30 -6.74 10.82
CA TYR A 93 -2.25 -8.14 11.22
C TYR A 93 -3.65 -8.73 11.27
N ASP A 94 -3.71 -10.01 10.98
CA ASP A 94 -4.93 -10.79 10.85
C ASP A 94 -5.17 -11.75 12.04
N GLY A 95 -4.25 -11.74 13.01
CA GLY A 95 -4.23 -12.67 14.16
C GLY A 95 -3.85 -14.11 13.80
N SER A 96 -3.45 -14.41 12.57
CA SER A 96 -3.03 -15.75 12.12
C SER A 96 -1.54 -15.97 12.32
N SER A 97 -1.19 -17.15 12.82
CA SER A 97 0.20 -17.61 12.88
C SER A 97 0.82 -17.89 11.51
N SER A 98 0.00 -18.20 10.49
CA SER A 98 0.49 -18.56 9.15
C SER A 98 0.67 -17.38 8.19
N GLY A 99 0.03 -16.23 8.45
CA GLY A 99 0.05 -15.04 7.59
C GLY A 99 -0.52 -15.18 6.17
N CYS A 100 -0.77 -16.41 5.67
CA CYS A 100 -1.23 -16.67 4.29
C CYS A 100 -2.70 -17.04 4.14
N LYS A 101 -3.53 -16.88 5.18
CA LYS A 101 -4.98 -17.08 5.03
C LYS A 101 -5.61 -15.91 4.26
N GLU A 102 -6.81 -16.11 3.75
CA GLU A 102 -7.54 -15.10 2.98
C GLU A 102 -8.15 -14.04 3.89
N TYR A 103 -7.49 -12.89 4.01
CA TYR A 103 -7.95 -11.72 4.76
C TYR A 103 -8.26 -10.54 3.86
N SER A 104 -8.94 -9.53 4.40
CA SER A 104 -9.26 -8.30 3.68
C SER A 104 -8.64 -7.10 4.37
N PHE A 105 -7.78 -6.39 3.65
CA PHE A 105 -7.21 -5.11 4.05
C PHE A 105 -7.78 -4.04 3.12
N THR A 106 -8.38 -2.99 3.70
CA THR A 106 -9.06 -1.95 2.92
C THR A 106 -8.50 -0.59 3.23
N VAL A 107 -8.24 0.16 2.16
CA VAL A 107 -7.81 1.55 2.13
C VAL A 107 -8.88 2.32 1.36
N THR A 108 -9.51 3.33 1.97
CA THR A 108 -10.58 4.10 1.33
C THR A 108 -10.40 5.59 1.58
N GLY A 109 -10.03 6.35 0.54
CA GLY A 109 -9.79 7.81 0.59
C GLY A 109 -8.31 8.22 0.47
N GLY A 110 -8.01 9.46 0.91
CA GLY A 110 -6.73 10.21 1.07
C GLY A 110 -5.49 9.82 0.24
N GLY A 111 -4.28 9.96 0.80
CA GLY A 111 -3.09 9.82 -0.04
C GLY A 111 -1.72 9.82 0.61
N VAL A 112 -0.70 9.76 -0.25
CA VAL A 112 0.73 9.73 0.09
C VAL A 112 1.56 10.63 -0.83
N LYS A 113 2.65 11.18 -0.30
CA LYS A 113 3.67 11.91 -1.07
C LYS A 113 5.04 11.26 -0.94
N ASN A 114 5.78 11.21 -2.04
CA ASN A 114 7.21 10.96 -2.07
C ASN A 114 7.66 9.62 -1.44
N ALA A 115 6.81 8.58 -1.49
CA ALA A 115 7.20 7.23 -1.08
C ALA A 115 8.24 6.67 -2.06
N LYS A 116 9.44 6.37 -1.58
CA LYS A 116 10.59 6.03 -2.44
C LYS A 116 10.41 4.71 -3.20
N ASP A 117 10.05 3.63 -2.51
CA ASP A 117 9.87 2.31 -3.14
C ASP A 117 8.41 1.87 -3.22
N LYS A 118 7.80 1.42 -2.13
CA LYS A 118 6.44 0.85 -2.11
C LYS A 118 5.55 1.60 -1.13
N VAL A 119 4.37 2.04 -1.57
CA VAL A 119 3.36 2.62 -0.68
C VAL A 119 2.66 1.51 0.10
N PHE A 120 2.27 0.44 -0.60
CA PHE A 120 1.63 -0.73 -0.05
C PHE A 120 2.40 -1.99 -0.44
N GLN A 121 2.81 -2.77 0.55
CA GLN A 121 3.46 -4.06 0.34
C GLN A 121 2.57 -5.17 0.90
N MET A 122 2.33 -6.27 0.18
CA MET A 122 1.54 -7.38 0.75
C MET A 122 2.40 -8.62 0.90
N ASN A 123 2.82 -8.90 2.13
CA ASN A 123 3.53 -10.15 2.45
C ASN A 123 2.57 -11.30 2.71
N GLY A 124 1.46 -11.01 3.39
CA GLY A 124 0.44 -12.00 3.73
C GLY A 124 -0.46 -12.40 2.56
N GLY A 125 -1.34 -13.37 2.82
CA GLY A 125 -2.40 -13.80 1.92
C GLY A 125 -3.61 -12.86 1.95
N GLY A 126 -4.57 -13.12 1.06
CA GLY A 126 -5.83 -12.39 1.03
C GLY A 126 -5.91 -11.30 -0.02
N THR A 127 -6.64 -10.24 0.31
CA THR A 127 -7.03 -9.15 -0.59
C THR A 127 -6.64 -7.81 0.00
N LEU A 128 -5.87 -7.03 -0.76
CA LEU A 128 -5.65 -5.60 -0.52
C LEU A 128 -6.55 -4.80 -1.46
N THR A 129 -7.46 -4.02 -0.88
CA THR A 129 -8.34 -3.11 -1.60
C THR A 129 -7.92 -1.67 -1.35
N ILE A 130 -7.69 -0.91 -2.42
CA ILE A 130 -7.37 0.52 -2.37
C ILE A 130 -8.37 1.27 -3.24
N LYS A 131 -9.13 2.16 -2.59
CA LYS A 131 -10.18 2.96 -3.23
C LYS A 131 -10.02 4.44 -2.92
N ASP A 132 -10.37 5.27 -3.88
CA ASP A 132 -10.48 6.72 -3.71
C ASP A 132 -9.18 7.38 -3.23
N PHE A 133 -8.03 6.88 -3.72
CA PHE A 133 -6.69 7.21 -3.23
C PHE A 133 -5.90 8.11 -4.18
N VAL A 134 -5.12 9.03 -3.63
CA VAL A 134 -4.22 9.91 -4.39
C VAL A 134 -2.76 9.69 -3.99
N ALA A 135 -1.87 9.65 -4.97
CA ALA A 135 -0.44 9.53 -4.73
C ALA A 135 0.35 10.53 -5.57
N GLU A 136 1.38 11.12 -4.97
CA GLU A 136 2.30 12.05 -5.65
C GLU A 136 3.75 11.57 -5.50
N GLY A 137 4.47 11.43 -6.61
CA GLY A 137 5.92 11.20 -6.61
C GLY A 137 6.35 9.85 -6.02
N ILE A 138 5.54 8.80 -6.20
CA ILE A 138 5.80 7.48 -5.60
C ILE A 138 6.59 6.53 -6.52
N GLY A 139 7.34 5.61 -5.92
CA GLY A 139 7.96 4.46 -6.59
C GLY A 139 6.93 3.52 -7.20
N LYS A 140 6.25 2.77 -6.32
CA LYS A 140 5.21 1.78 -6.60
C LYS A 140 4.03 2.00 -5.67
N LEU A 141 2.80 1.86 -6.17
CA LEU A 141 1.64 1.93 -5.31
C LEU A 141 1.48 0.64 -4.52
N ALA A 142 1.41 -0.51 -5.19
CA ALA A 142 1.20 -1.80 -4.53
C ALA A 142 2.18 -2.86 -5.04
N ARG A 143 2.77 -3.63 -4.12
CA ARG A 143 3.66 -4.74 -4.47
C ARG A 143 3.39 -5.97 -3.61
N ALA A 144 3.06 -7.06 -4.27
CA ALA A 144 3.10 -8.38 -3.67
C ALA A 144 4.56 -8.71 -3.31
N CYS A 145 4.87 -9.12 -2.07
CA CYS A 145 6.24 -9.49 -1.71
C CYS A 145 6.83 -10.50 -2.71
N GLY A 146 7.96 -10.14 -3.31
CA GLY A 146 8.56 -10.87 -4.42
C GLY A 146 9.52 -11.98 -4.01
N ASN A 147 10.13 -11.84 -2.84
CA ASN A 147 11.28 -12.62 -2.38
C ASN A 147 11.22 -12.98 -0.88
N CYS A 148 10.03 -12.82 -0.27
CA CYS A 148 9.77 -13.27 1.10
C CYS A 148 10.09 -14.76 1.25
N LYS A 149 10.73 -15.13 2.36
CA LYS A 149 11.04 -16.54 2.68
C LYS A 149 9.78 -17.42 2.74
N THR A 150 8.67 -16.87 3.23
CA THR A 150 7.34 -17.48 3.13
C THR A 150 6.55 -16.75 2.07
N GLN A 151 6.06 -17.49 1.07
CA GLN A 151 5.29 -16.96 -0.04
C GLN A 151 3.84 -17.42 0.09
N CYS A 152 2.92 -16.45 0.03
CA CYS A 152 1.50 -16.72 -0.02
C CYS A 152 1.05 -16.84 -1.48
N GLN A 153 0.03 -17.68 -1.69
CA GLN A 153 -0.58 -17.90 -3.01
C GLN A 153 -1.84 -17.03 -3.16
N LYS A 154 -2.20 -16.73 -4.40
CA LYS A 154 -3.49 -16.14 -4.78
C LYS A 154 -3.80 -14.83 -4.07
N ARG A 155 -2.80 -13.96 -3.91
CA ARG A 155 -3.01 -12.62 -3.37
C ARG A 155 -3.81 -11.79 -4.35
N LYS A 156 -4.77 -11.03 -3.85
CA LYS A 156 -5.65 -10.19 -4.64
C LYS A 156 -5.38 -8.72 -4.37
N PHE A 157 -5.29 -7.94 -5.43
CA PHE A 157 -5.17 -6.49 -5.38
C PHE A 157 -6.38 -5.88 -6.09
N VAL A 158 -7.12 -5.01 -5.41
CA VAL A 158 -8.27 -4.31 -5.98
C VAL A 158 -7.97 -2.83 -5.93
N LEU A 159 -7.71 -2.22 -7.09
CA LEU A 159 -7.33 -0.81 -7.22
C LEU A 159 -8.44 -0.07 -7.97
N GLU A 160 -9.14 0.82 -7.29
CA GLU A 160 -10.31 1.51 -7.85
C GLU A 160 -10.28 3.01 -7.58
N ASN A 161 -10.56 3.83 -8.59
CA ASN A 161 -10.64 5.29 -8.44
C ASN A 161 -9.38 5.90 -7.82
N ILE A 162 -8.25 5.73 -8.50
CA ILE A 162 -6.94 6.16 -7.99
C ILE A 162 -6.32 7.19 -8.94
N LYS A 163 -5.68 8.22 -8.40
CA LYS A 163 -4.82 9.12 -9.18
C LYS A 163 -3.39 9.08 -8.66
N VAL A 164 -2.46 8.84 -9.58
CA VAL A 164 -1.02 8.87 -9.29
C VAL A 164 -0.34 9.90 -10.18
N THR A 165 0.18 10.95 -9.57
CA THR A 165 0.95 11.98 -10.26
C THR A 165 2.44 11.73 -10.10
N GLY A 166 3.20 11.67 -11.19
CA GLY A 166 4.65 11.49 -11.15
C GLY A 166 5.10 10.11 -10.66
N LEU A 167 4.39 9.04 -11.06
CA LEU A 167 4.76 7.66 -10.81
C LEU A 167 6.17 7.38 -11.35
N LYS A 168 7.04 6.79 -10.53
CA LYS A 168 8.45 6.57 -10.90
C LYS A 168 8.69 5.20 -11.53
N THR A 169 8.04 4.13 -11.06
CA THR A 169 8.34 2.77 -11.55
C THR A 169 7.13 2.03 -12.12
N LEU A 170 6.16 1.61 -11.30
CA LEU A 170 4.95 0.90 -11.76
C LEU A 170 3.83 1.01 -10.72
N LEU A 171 2.57 0.93 -11.12
CA LEU A 171 1.44 1.03 -10.19
C LEU A 171 1.31 -0.24 -9.32
N CYS A 172 1.13 -1.42 -9.93
CA CYS A 172 0.93 -2.68 -9.21
C CYS A 172 1.86 -3.82 -9.71
N GLY A 173 2.54 -4.51 -8.78
CA GLY A 173 3.41 -5.64 -9.09
C GLY A 173 2.98 -6.95 -8.43
N LEU A 174 2.74 -7.98 -9.22
CA LEU A 174 2.21 -9.29 -8.83
C LEU A 174 3.23 -10.41 -9.03
N ASN A 175 3.07 -11.55 -8.35
CA ASN A 175 3.84 -12.76 -8.64
C ASN A 175 2.98 -13.75 -9.44
N GLU A 176 3.26 -13.89 -10.74
CA GLU A 176 2.46 -14.72 -11.66
C GLU A 176 2.43 -16.18 -11.22
N ASN A 177 3.61 -16.72 -10.87
CA ASN A 177 3.81 -18.09 -10.45
C ASN A 177 3.15 -18.44 -9.11
N TYR A 178 2.69 -17.44 -8.35
CA TYR A 178 1.90 -17.65 -7.13
C TYR A 178 0.40 -17.40 -7.34
N GLY A 179 -0.03 -17.16 -8.58
CA GLY A 179 -1.43 -16.96 -8.93
C GLY A 179 -2.02 -15.66 -8.40
N ASP A 180 -1.18 -14.64 -8.17
CA ASP A 180 -1.64 -13.33 -7.73
C ASP A 180 -2.46 -12.63 -8.82
N VAL A 181 -3.48 -11.87 -8.43
CA VAL A 181 -4.38 -11.18 -9.35
C VAL A 181 -4.57 -9.71 -8.93
N ALA A 182 -4.55 -8.79 -9.90
CA ALA A 182 -4.96 -7.41 -9.73
C ALA A 182 -6.20 -7.11 -10.60
N THR A 183 -7.19 -6.48 -10.00
CA THR A 183 -8.28 -5.79 -10.71
C THR A 183 -8.05 -4.29 -10.59
N ILE A 184 -7.92 -3.60 -11.73
CA ILE A 184 -7.55 -2.19 -11.81
C ILE A 184 -8.60 -1.45 -12.62
N LYS A 185 -9.27 -0.48 -11.98
CA LYS A 185 -10.40 0.23 -12.55
C LYS A 185 -10.32 1.72 -12.24
N ASN A 186 -10.56 2.54 -13.26
CA ASN A 186 -10.61 3.99 -13.14
C ASN A 186 -9.35 4.56 -12.45
N VAL A 187 -8.19 4.37 -13.07
CA VAL A 187 -6.91 4.89 -12.56
C VAL A 187 -6.31 5.92 -13.51
N GLN A 188 -5.96 7.09 -12.99
CA GLN A 188 -5.25 8.15 -13.74
C GLN A 188 -3.78 8.18 -13.34
N ILE A 189 -2.87 8.17 -14.31
CA ILE A 189 -1.44 8.12 -14.05
C ILE A 189 -0.69 9.15 -14.90
N THR A 190 0.25 9.86 -14.27
CA THR A 190 1.34 10.57 -14.98
C THR A 190 2.70 10.03 -14.53
N GLY A 191 3.72 10.13 -15.40
CA GLY A 191 5.04 9.54 -15.17
C GLY A 191 5.20 8.20 -15.89
N SER A 192 5.68 7.17 -15.17
CA SER A 192 5.78 5.82 -15.72
C SER A 192 4.42 5.32 -16.21
N LYS A 193 4.42 4.64 -17.34
CA LYS A 193 3.20 4.08 -17.94
C LYS A 193 2.87 2.68 -17.41
N LYS A 194 3.75 2.01 -16.67
CA LYS A 194 3.56 0.62 -16.22
C LYS A 194 2.44 0.54 -15.17
N VAL A 195 1.30 -0.02 -15.52
CA VAL A 195 0.12 -0.18 -14.65
C VAL A 195 0.20 -1.48 -13.86
N CYS A 196 0.37 -2.60 -14.54
CA CYS A 196 0.38 -3.91 -13.91
C CYS A 196 1.59 -4.69 -14.41
N ALA A 197 2.42 -5.19 -13.51
CA ALA A 197 3.60 -5.97 -13.86
C ALA A 197 3.59 -7.32 -13.16
N GLU A 198 3.99 -8.35 -13.90
CA GLU A 198 4.08 -9.72 -13.44
C GLU A 198 5.54 -10.11 -13.24
N PHE A 199 5.80 -10.80 -12.14
CA PHE A 199 7.13 -11.21 -11.72
C PHE A 199 7.18 -12.71 -11.44
N GLN A 200 8.36 -13.30 -11.59
CA GLN A 200 8.66 -14.64 -11.08
C GLN A 200 9.07 -14.53 -9.61
N GLY A 201 8.08 -14.62 -8.71
CA GLY A 201 8.32 -14.62 -7.27
C GLY A 201 9.17 -15.81 -6.82
N ASN A 202 9.97 -15.63 -5.77
CA ASN A 202 10.82 -16.66 -5.18
C ASN A 202 10.82 -16.59 -3.65
N ASN A 203 11.40 -17.59 -2.99
CA ASN A 203 11.59 -17.64 -1.54
C ASN A 203 13.08 -17.59 -1.12
N GLN A 204 13.94 -17.10 -2.03
CA GLN A 204 15.40 -17.14 -1.89
C GLN A 204 15.99 -15.79 -1.44
N GLN A 205 15.14 -14.82 -1.07
CA GLN A 205 15.55 -13.44 -0.77
C GLN A 205 16.34 -12.77 -1.92
N LYS A 206 16.09 -13.19 -3.16
CA LYS A 206 16.67 -12.58 -4.36
C LYS A 206 15.61 -11.76 -5.08
N GLU A 207 15.99 -10.61 -5.63
CA GLU A 207 15.06 -9.79 -6.39
C GLU A 207 14.43 -10.61 -7.53
N PRO A 208 13.08 -10.67 -7.61
CA PRO A 208 12.42 -11.46 -8.63
C PRO A 208 12.53 -10.75 -10.00
N PRO A 209 12.80 -11.48 -11.09
CA PRO A 209 12.78 -10.90 -12.41
C PRO A 209 11.34 -10.52 -12.81
N MET A 210 11.21 -9.39 -13.50
CA MET A 210 9.96 -9.01 -14.17
C MET A 210 9.80 -9.88 -15.42
N LEU A 211 8.63 -10.48 -15.58
CA LEU A 211 8.28 -11.31 -16.73
C LEU A 211 7.67 -10.46 -17.85
N ARG A 212 6.71 -9.60 -17.48
CA ARG A 212 6.02 -8.68 -18.41
C ARG A 212 5.35 -7.54 -17.67
N SER A 213 4.97 -6.49 -18.40
CA SER A 213 4.17 -5.38 -17.89
C SER A 213 3.11 -4.91 -18.89
N PHE A 214 2.03 -4.37 -18.35
CA PHE A 214 0.93 -3.76 -19.08
C PHE A 214 0.88 -2.28 -18.75
N ASP A 215 0.89 -1.46 -19.79
CA ASP A 215 0.95 -0.02 -19.67
C ASP A 215 -0.44 0.64 -19.64
N VAL A 216 -0.48 1.93 -19.36
CA VAL A 216 -1.68 2.78 -19.46
C VAL A 216 -2.36 2.57 -20.82
N GLY A 217 -3.67 2.34 -20.79
CA GLY A 217 -4.47 2.03 -21.98
C GLY A 217 -4.58 0.53 -22.31
N SER A 218 -3.77 -0.33 -21.69
CA SER A 218 -3.91 -1.79 -21.82
C SER A 218 -5.12 -2.33 -21.04
N LYS A 219 -5.69 -3.45 -21.52
CA LYS A 219 -6.69 -4.24 -20.80
C LYS A 219 -6.08 -5.31 -19.88
N GLY A 220 -4.74 -5.43 -19.89
CA GLY A 220 -4.03 -6.51 -19.21
C GLY A 220 -4.14 -7.84 -19.96
N ASP A 221 -3.94 -8.95 -19.26
CA ASP A 221 -4.03 -10.31 -19.82
C ASP A 221 -5.36 -11.01 -19.54
N GLY A 222 -6.25 -10.39 -18.76
CA GLY A 222 -7.54 -10.95 -18.37
C GLY A 222 -7.45 -12.08 -17.34
N LYS A 223 -6.26 -12.34 -16.77
CA LYS A 223 -6.02 -13.42 -15.81
C LYS A 223 -5.36 -12.89 -14.54
N ASN A 224 -4.10 -12.46 -14.62
CA ASN A 224 -3.35 -11.93 -13.50
C ASN A 224 -3.52 -10.41 -13.42
N CYS A 225 -3.48 -9.72 -14.55
CA CYS A 225 -3.71 -8.29 -14.68
C CYS A 225 -5.04 -8.05 -15.40
N ILE A 226 -6.07 -7.64 -14.65
CA ILE A 226 -7.42 -7.36 -15.18
C ILE A 226 -7.63 -5.84 -15.12
N ILE A 227 -7.54 -5.17 -16.27
CA ILE A 227 -7.56 -3.71 -16.34
C ILE A 227 -8.80 -3.25 -17.12
N SER A 228 -9.67 -2.48 -16.47
CA SER A 228 -10.92 -2.00 -17.08
C SER A 228 -11.01 -0.48 -17.21
N GLY A 229 -9.94 0.26 -16.91
CA GLY A 229 -9.88 1.70 -17.14
C GLY A 229 -8.62 2.33 -16.56
N THR A 230 -7.68 2.67 -17.44
CA THR A 230 -6.54 3.53 -17.10
C THR A 230 -6.36 4.60 -18.15
N THR A 231 -6.06 5.82 -17.71
CA THR A 231 -5.80 6.95 -18.59
C THR A 231 -4.52 7.65 -18.20
N SER A 232 -3.87 8.26 -19.18
CA SER A 232 -2.86 9.28 -18.89
C SER A 232 -3.59 10.48 -18.30
N GLY A 233 -3.15 10.91 -17.12
CA GLY A 233 -3.61 12.17 -16.51
C GLY A 233 -2.86 13.39 -17.03
#